data_AF-A0A258N543-F1
#
_entry.id   AF-A0A258N543-F1
#
_cell.length_a   1.000
_cell.length_b   1.000
_cell.length_c   1.000
_cell.angle_alpha   90.00
_cell.angle_beta   90.00
_cell.angle_gamma   90.00
#
_symmetry.space_group_name_H-M   'P 1'
#
loop_
_entity.id
_entity.type
_entity.pdbx_description
1 polymer ?
#
loop_
_entity_poly.entity_id
_entity_poly.type
_entity_poly.pdbx_seq_one_letter_code
_entity_poly.pdbx_strand_id
1 'polypeptide(L)'
;MSPLISRVPGLPNAFRMDLPDLAATGQLAALLAPWLAPGDLVALRGDLGAGKTAFARALVRVLADDPQLEVPSPTFSVLVGYEFARVNVVHADLYRVEDPDELDELGWDELSAESIVIVEWPDRAAARLAADRLIIAFDLAPDLGPEGRRAILSGSGAFIERLDRLHVSELLIEASGFGAAERRYMQGDASSRSYARLVLPDRSAVLMNAPRRPDGPPIRRGLPYSRLAHLAEDVRAFVAMARGLRAQGFSAPQIYAADLDRGLLVIEDLGDGGVLEGHPPEPIKARYEVAAEVLAALHAQSLPHVLHIAPQSDYVLPVYG
;
A
#
# COMPACT_ATOMS: atom_id res chain seq x y z
N MET A 1 6.70 -7.31 20.18
CA MET A 1 5.51 -8.17 19.98
C MET A 1 5.84 -9.14 18.86
N SER A 2 5.06 -10.21 18.65
CA SER A 2 5.21 -11.00 17.43
C SER A 2 4.72 -10.18 16.24
N PRO A 3 5.36 -10.31 15.05
CA PRO A 3 4.91 -9.58 13.86
C PRO A 3 3.46 -9.97 13.55
N LEU A 4 2.66 -8.99 13.11
CA LEU A 4 1.25 -9.18 12.74
C LEU A 4 1.06 -10.30 11.70
N ILE A 5 2.06 -10.48 10.83
CA ILE A 5 2.11 -11.54 9.85
C ILE A 5 3.42 -12.33 9.97
N SER A 6 3.33 -13.65 9.88
CA SER A 6 4.47 -14.57 10.03
C SER A 6 4.60 -15.48 8.81
N ARG A 7 5.82 -15.91 8.45
CA ARG A 7 5.99 -16.89 7.36
C ARG A 7 5.40 -18.25 7.75
N VAL A 8 4.79 -18.94 6.79
CA VAL A 8 4.34 -20.32 6.98
C VAL A 8 5.55 -21.26 6.85
N PRO A 9 5.83 -22.12 7.85
CA PRO A 9 6.92 -23.08 7.76
C PRO A 9 6.79 -23.97 6.52
N GLY A 10 7.88 -24.12 5.76
CA GLY A 10 7.92 -24.95 4.54
C GLY A 10 7.30 -24.32 3.29
N LEU A 11 6.68 -23.13 3.38
CA LEU A 11 6.12 -22.41 2.25
C LEU A 11 6.75 -21.00 2.17
N PRO A 12 7.82 -20.81 1.37
CA PRO A 12 8.62 -19.58 1.42
C PRO A 12 7.84 -18.32 1.04
N ASN A 13 6.80 -18.45 0.22
CA ASN A 13 5.98 -17.34 -0.29
C ASN A 13 4.57 -17.32 0.33
N ALA A 14 4.39 -17.97 1.46
CA ALA A 14 3.13 -17.96 2.18
C ALA A 14 3.32 -17.36 3.58
N PHE A 15 2.33 -16.58 3.98
CA PHE A 15 2.30 -15.87 5.23
C PHE A 15 1.00 -16.15 5.98
N ARG A 16 1.04 -16.07 7.30
CA ARG A 16 -0.06 -16.40 8.19
C ARG A 16 -0.35 -15.23 9.12
N MET A 17 -1.63 -14.93 9.28
CA MET A 17 -2.15 -14.02 10.29
C MET A 17 -3.26 -14.73 11.08
N ASP A 18 -3.14 -14.68 12.41
CA ASP A 18 -4.17 -15.16 13.33
C ASP A 18 -5.22 -14.06 13.51
N LEU A 19 -6.50 -14.42 13.38
CA LEU A 19 -7.64 -13.51 13.40
C LEU A 19 -8.60 -13.94 14.53
N PRO A 20 -8.34 -13.56 15.79
CA PRO A 20 -9.15 -14.00 16.92
C PRO A 20 -10.61 -13.50 16.87
N ASP A 21 -10.84 -12.38 16.20
CA ASP A 21 -12.14 -11.72 16.10
C ASP A 21 -12.34 -10.96 14.77
N LEU A 22 -13.51 -10.34 14.64
CA LEU A 22 -13.85 -9.53 13.46
C LEU A 22 -12.97 -8.27 13.34
N ALA A 23 -12.49 -7.70 14.44
CA ALA A 23 -11.61 -6.54 14.41
C ALA A 23 -10.25 -6.89 13.77
N ALA A 24 -9.70 -8.07 14.08
CA ALA A 24 -8.48 -8.57 13.46
C ALA A 24 -8.68 -8.83 11.94
N THR A 25 -9.87 -9.26 11.51
CA THR A 25 -10.21 -9.34 10.08
C THR A 25 -10.17 -7.96 9.42
N GLY A 26 -10.67 -6.92 10.10
CA GLY A 26 -10.53 -5.53 9.67
C GLY A 26 -9.08 -5.05 9.59
N GLN A 27 -8.24 -5.47 10.55
CA GLN A 27 -6.80 -5.15 10.53
C GLN A 27 -6.09 -5.81 9.34
N LEU A 28 -6.45 -7.05 8.98
CA LEU A 28 -5.93 -7.71 7.78
C LEU A 28 -6.31 -6.93 6.51
N ALA A 29 -7.54 -6.42 6.42
CA ALA A 29 -7.96 -5.58 5.31
C ALA A 29 -7.17 -4.26 5.24
N ALA A 30 -6.99 -3.59 6.38
CA ALA A 30 -6.18 -2.37 6.48
C ALA A 30 -4.69 -2.59 6.16
N LEU A 31 -4.17 -3.77 6.52
CA LEU A 31 -2.81 -4.19 6.19
C LEU A 31 -2.61 -4.34 4.67
N LEU A 32 -3.61 -4.89 3.97
CA LEU A 32 -3.50 -5.22 2.55
C LEU A 32 -3.87 -4.07 1.62
N ALA A 33 -4.80 -3.20 1.98
CA ALA A 33 -5.28 -2.12 1.11
C ALA A 33 -4.15 -1.26 0.48
N PRO A 34 -3.08 -0.85 1.20
CA PRO A 34 -1.98 -0.08 0.61
C PRO A 34 -1.13 -0.83 -0.44
N TRP A 35 -1.34 -2.14 -0.59
CA TRP A 35 -0.57 -3.02 -1.48
C TRP A 35 -1.35 -3.44 -2.72
N LEU A 36 -2.60 -2.97 -2.83
CA LEU A 36 -3.50 -3.23 -3.95
C LEU A 36 -3.59 -2.00 -4.85
N ALA A 37 -3.74 -2.26 -6.15
CA ALA A 37 -3.87 -1.29 -7.22
C ALA A 37 -4.92 -1.78 -8.24
N PRO A 38 -5.50 -0.87 -9.05
CA PRO A 38 -6.32 -1.25 -10.20
C PRO A 38 -5.68 -2.36 -11.04
N GLY A 39 -6.46 -3.36 -11.41
CA GLY A 39 -6.03 -4.55 -12.15
C GLY A 39 -5.56 -5.71 -11.26
N ASP A 40 -5.41 -5.51 -9.95
CA ASP A 40 -5.08 -6.59 -9.02
C ASP A 40 -6.30 -7.47 -8.69
N LEU A 41 -6.04 -8.77 -8.49
CA LEU A 41 -7.04 -9.75 -8.07
C LEU A 41 -6.73 -10.33 -6.69
N VAL A 42 -7.72 -10.30 -5.80
CA VAL A 42 -7.72 -10.91 -4.46
C VAL A 42 -8.71 -12.08 -4.46
N ALA A 43 -8.18 -13.30 -4.45
CA ALA A 43 -8.92 -14.55 -4.45
C ALA A 43 -9.11 -15.07 -3.02
N LEU A 44 -10.36 -15.17 -2.57
CA LEU A 44 -10.75 -15.58 -1.22
C LEU A 44 -11.21 -17.04 -1.22
N ARG A 45 -10.47 -17.89 -0.50
CA ARG A 45 -10.75 -19.32 -0.34
C ARG A 45 -11.11 -19.64 1.10
N GLY A 46 -11.84 -20.74 1.28
CA GLY A 46 -12.26 -21.24 2.59
C GLY A 46 -13.70 -21.70 2.58
N ASP A 47 -14.07 -22.49 3.58
CA ASP A 47 -15.40 -23.08 3.70
C ASP A 47 -16.50 -22.02 3.91
N LEU A 48 -17.76 -22.47 3.86
CA LEU A 48 -18.90 -21.64 4.22
C LEU A 48 -18.75 -21.15 5.68
N GLY A 49 -18.88 -19.85 5.91
CA GLY A 49 -18.69 -19.26 7.25
C GLY A 49 -17.22 -19.04 7.67
N ALA A 50 -16.24 -19.31 6.80
CA ALA A 50 -14.82 -19.07 7.08
C ALA A 50 -14.44 -17.58 7.22
N GLY A 51 -15.30 -16.66 6.77
CA GLY A 51 -15.09 -15.21 6.94
C GLY A 51 -14.73 -14.44 5.65
N LYS A 52 -14.78 -15.09 4.48
CA LYS A 52 -14.52 -14.49 3.17
C LYS A 52 -15.27 -13.17 2.93
N THR A 53 -16.60 -13.18 3.02
CA THR A 53 -17.43 -11.98 2.87
C THR A 53 -17.16 -10.91 3.93
N ALA A 54 -16.82 -11.31 5.16
CA ALA A 54 -16.47 -10.37 6.23
C ALA A 54 -15.17 -9.61 5.89
N PHE A 55 -14.17 -10.32 5.37
CA PHE A 55 -12.94 -9.72 4.86
C PHE A 55 -13.19 -8.84 3.64
N ALA A 56 -13.94 -9.32 2.63
CA ALA A 56 -14.26 -8.53 1.43
C ALA A 56 -14.93 -7.20 1.79
N ARG A 57 -15.93 -7.24 2.67
CA ARG A 57 -16.59 -6.03 3.22
C ARG A 57 -15.61 -5.10 3.92
N ALA A 58 -14.75 -5.64 4.78
CA ALA A 58 -13.75 -4.82 5.47
C ALA A 58 -12.80 -4.15 4.49
N LEU A 59 -12.36 -4.87 3.44
CA LEU A 59 -11.46 -4.34 2.42
C LEU A 59 -12.10 -3.24 1.59
N VAL A 60 -13.34 -3.44 1.11
CA VAL A 60 -14.08 -2.39 0.39
C VAL A 60 -14.23 -1.14 1.24
N ARG A 61 -14.57 -1.27 2.52
CA ARG A 61 -14.69 -0.12 3.46
C ARG A 61 -13.38 0.64 3.66
N VAL A 62 -12.26 -0.08 3.79
CA VAL A 62 -10.94 0.56 3.91
C VAL A 62 -10.57 1.29 2.62
N LEU A 63 -10.81 0.69 1.45
CA LEU A 63 -10.53 1.31 0.15
C LEU A 63 -11.44 2.52 -0.12
N ALA A 64 -12.68 2.48 0.36
CA ALA A 64 -13.64 3.59 0.31
C ALA A 64 -13.34 4.70 1.31
N ASP A 65 -12.48 4.44 2.31
CA ASP A 65 -12.30 5.31 3.49
C ASP A 65 -13.63 5.60 4.22
N ASP A 66 -14.53 4.60 4.24
CA ASP A 66 -15.85 4.69 4.86
C ASP A 66 -16.15 3.42 5.67
N PRO A 67 -16.01 3.44 7.01
CA PRO A 67 -16.27 2.28 7.85
C PRO A 67 -17.76 1.90 7.94
N GLN A 68 -18.67 2.81 7.57
CA GLN A 68 -20.12 2.61 7.63
C GLN A 68 -20.72 2.15 6.29
N LEU A 69 -19.94 2.20 5.21
CA LEU A 69 -20.37 1.78 3.88
C LEU A 69 -21.05 0.41 3.91
N GLU A 70 -22.21 0.33 3.26
CA GLU A 70 -22.92 -0.93 3.09
C GLU A 70 -22.27 -1.76 1.98
N VAL A 71 -21.82 -2.96 2.32
CA VAL A 71 -21.20 -3.91 1.38
C VAL A 71 -21.90 -5.26 1.57
N PRO A 72 -23.03 -5.48 0.88
CA PRO A 72 -23.76 -6.75 0.96
C PRO A 72 -22.95 -7.87 0.32
N SER A 73 -23.30 -9.12 0.65
CA SER A 73 -22.72 -10.28 -0.06
C SER A 73 -23.27 -10.34 -1.48
N PRO A 74 -22.44 -10.41 -2.54
CA PRO A 74 -22.90 -10.52 -3.91
C PRO A 74 -23.41 -11.93 -4.25
N THR A 75 -23.73 -12.80 -3.28
CA THR A 75 -24.16 -14.18 -3.53
C THR A 75 -25.37 -14.33 -4.48
N PHE A 76 -26.25 -13.33 -4.56
CA PHE A 76 -27.39 -13.33 -5.49
C PHE A 76 -27.15 -12.51 -6.75
N SER A 77 -26.46 -11.38 -6.66
CA SER A 77 -26.10 -10.57 -7.82
C SER A 77 -24.90 -11.13 -8.59
N VAL A 78 -24.19 -12.09 -8.00
CA VAL A 78 -22.88 -12.66 -8.36
C VAL A 78 -21.75 -11.65 -8.35
N LEU A 79 -22.01 -10.42 -8.79
CA LEU A 79 -21.04 -9.35 -8.96
C LEU A 79 -21.65 -8.01 -8.49
N VAL A 80 -20.84 -7.19 -7.80
CA VAL A 80 -21.18 -5.80 -7.46
C VAL A 80 -19.96 -4.92 -7.71
N GLY A 81 -20.14 -3.84 -8.46
CA GLY A 81 -19.15 -2.79 -8.65
C GLY A 81 -19.35 -1.64 -7.66
N TYR A 82 -18.23 -1.09 -7.18
CA TYR A 82 -18.18 0.08 -6.33
C TYR A 82 -17.26 1.12 -6.98
N GLU A 83 -17.82 2.27 -7.29
CA GLU A 83 -17.06 3.40 -7.83
C GLU A 83 -16.74 4.38 -6.70
N PHE A 84 -15.46 4.53 -6.40
CA PHE A 84 -14.98 5.53 -5.46
C PHE A 84 -14.15 6.57 -6.20
N ALA A 85 -14.00 7.75 -5.62
CA ALA A 85 -13.21 8.83 -6.23
C ALA A 85 -11.74 8.44 -6.53
N ARG A 86 -11.24 7.35 -5.94
CA ARG A 86 -9.83 6.94 -5.97
C ARG A 86 -9.58 5.62 -6.69
N VAL A 87 -10.50 4.67 -6.57
CA VAL A 87 -10.33 3.31 -7.10
C VAL A 87 -11.70 2.67 -7.28
N ASN A 88 -11.84 1.91 -8.36
CA ASN A 88 -13.00 1.05 -8.55
C ASN A 88 -12.74 -0.30 -7.90
N VAL A 89 -13.76 -0.87 -7.29
CA VAL A 89 -13.68 -2.19 -6.67
C VAL A 89 -14.79 -3.06 -7.21
N VAL A 90 -14.46 -4.29 -7.57
CA VAL A 90 -15.44 -5.32 -7.93
C VAL A 90 -15.41 -6.39 -6.86
N HIS A 91 -16.57 -6.67 -6.24
CA HIS A 91 -16.73 -7.82 -5.35
C HIS A 91 -17.61 -8.85 -6.05
N ALA A 92 -17.04 -10.03 -6.30
CA ALA A 92 -17.73 -11.16 -6.87
C ALA A 92 -17.80 -12.34 -5.89
N ASP A 93 -18.93 -13.03 -5.86
CA ASP A 93 -19.13 -14.30 -5.16
C ASP A 93 -19.59 -15.35 -6.18
N LEU A 94 -18.65 -16.21 -6.56
CA LEU A 94 -18.85 -17.18 -7.61
C LEU A 94 -19.49 -18.49 -7.12
N TYR A 95 -19.93 -18.57 -5.86
CA TYR A 95 -20.44 -19.80 -5.26
C TYR A 95 -21.49 -20.52 -6.11
N ARG A 96 -22.34 -19.75 -6.81
CA ARG A 96 -23.46 -20.23 -7.64
C ARG A 96 -23.17 -20.29 -9.14
N VAL A 97 -22.00 -19.84 -9.57
CA VAL A 97 -21.60 -19.91 -10.98
C VAL A 97 -21.28 -21.37 -11.31
N GLU A 98 -22.02 -21.94 -12.25
CA GLU A 98 -21.81 -23.31 -12.73
C GLU A 98 -20.96 -23.31 -14.00
N ASP A 99 -21.20 -22.35 -14.89
CA ASP A 99 -20.43 -22.11 -16.10
C ASP A 99 -19.63 -20.80 -15.99
N PRO A 100 -18.28 -20.83 -16.08
CA PRO A 100 -17.46 -19.61 -16.08
C PRO A 100 -17.84 -18.58 -17.14
N ASP A 101 -18.51 -19.00 -18.22
CA ASP A 101 -18.95 -18.10 -19.29
C ASP A 101 -20.11 -17.18 -18.89
N GLU A 102 -20.83 -17.50 -17.80
CA GLU A 102 -21.84 -16.61 -17.20
C GLU A 102 -21.26 -15.24 -16.80
N LEU A 103 -19.94 -15.15 -16.56
CA LEU A 103 -19.27 -13.90 -16.22
C LEU A 103 -19.29 -12.87 -17.34
N ASP A 104 -19.33 -13.30 -18.60
CA ASP A 104 -19.39 -12.38 -19.75
C ASP A 104 -20.71 -11.61 -19.77
N GLU A 105 -21.82 -12.31 -19.49
CA GLU A 105 -23.16 -11.72 -19.43
C GLU A 105 -23.29 -10.71 -18.27
N LEU A 106 -22.47 -10.86 -17.24
CA LEU A 106 -22.41 -9.98 -16.07
C LEU A 106 -21.45 -8.79 -16.23
N GLY A 107 -20.83 -8.63 -17.40
CA GLY A 107 -19.92 -7.51 -17.69
C GLY A 107 -18.59 -7.63 -16.94
N TRP A 108 -18.13 -8.84 -16.64
CA TRP A 108 -16.88 -9.08 -15.90
C TRP A 108 -15.69 -8.36 -16.51
N ASP A 109 -15.49 -8.45 -17.82
CA ASP A 109 -14.32 -7.87 -18.49
C ASP A 109 -14.28 -6.35 -18.35
N GLU A 110 -15.42 -5.68 -18.52
CA GLU A 110 -15.52 -4.23 -18.40
C GLU A 110 -15.31 -3.76 -16.96
N LEU A 111 -15.91 -4.47 -16.00
CA LEU A 111 -15.85 -4.09 -14.58
C LEU A 111 -14.49 -4.41 -13.96
N SER A 112 -13.81 -5.47 -14.41
CA SER A 112 -12.55 -5.93 -13.81
C SER A 112 -11.30 -5.20 -14.33
N ALA A 113 -11.31 -4.68 -15.56
CA ALA A 113 -10.11 -4.19 -16.25
C ALA A 113 -9.35 -3.08 -15.49
N GLU A 114 -10.05 -2.18 -14.79
CA GLU A 114 -9.45 -1.05 -14.07
C GLU A 114 -9.87 -1.01 -12.58
N SER A 115 -10.25 -2.17 -12.04
CA SER A 115 -10.72 -2.30 -10.66
C SER A 115 -9.78 -3.15 -9.82
N ILE A 116 -9.81 -2.96 -8.50
CA ILE A 116 -9.37 -4.01 -7.57
C ILE A 116 -10.48 -5.06 -7.53
N VAL A 117 -10.15 -6.29 -7.85
CA VAL A 117 -11.14 -7.38 -7.98
C VAL A 117 -11.03 -8.32 -6.78
N ILE A 118 -12.12 -8.49 -6.05
CA ILE A 118 -12.24 -9.37 -4.89
C ILE A 118 -13.16 -10.53 -5.28
N VAL A 119 -12.65 -11.77 -5.26
CA VAL A 119 -13.40 -12.96 -5.69
C VAL A 119 -13.52 -13.96 -4.57
N GLU A 120 -14.74 -14.24 -4.13
CA GLU A 120 -15.05 -15.41 -3.32
C GLU A 120 -15.27 -16.64 -4.21
N TRP A 121 -14.83 -17.81 -3.74
CA TRP A 121 -14.92 -19.08 -4.48
C TRP A 121 -14.24 -19.03 -5.87
N PRO A 122 -12.96 -18.62 -5.93
CA PRO A 122 -12.24 -18.40 -7.19
C PRO A 122 -12.14 -19.65 -8.07
N ASP A 123 -12.28 -20.85 -7.47
CA ASP A 123 -12.16 -22.13 -8.18
C ASP A 123 -13.29 -22.36 -9.19
N ARG A 124 -14.42 -21.68 -9.03
CA ARG A 124 -15.58 -21.78 -9.93
C ARG A 124 -15.33 -21.21 -11.32
N ALA A 125 -14.44 -20.23 -11.45
CA ALA A 125 -14.07 -19.62 -12.72
C ALA A 125 -12.55 -19.48 -12.87
N ALA A 126 -11.77 -20.42 -12.33
CA ALA A 126 -10.31 -20.28 -12.19
C ALA A 126 -9.58 -19.94 -13.50
N ALA A 127 -10.09 -20.41 -14.65
CA ALA A 127 -9.54 -20.16 -15.98
C ALA A 127 -9.80 -18.74 -16.51
N ARG A 128 -10.80 -18.03 -15.98
CA ARG A 128 -11.13 -16.63 -16.32
C ARG A 128 -10.38 -15.62 -15.44
N LEU A 129 -9.95 -16.03 -14.26
CA LEU A 129 -9.29 -15.14 -13.31
C LEU A 129 -7.84 -14.86 -13.68
N ALA A 130 -7.37 -13.64 -13.40
CA ALA A 130 -5.98 -13.24 -13.59
C ALA A 130 -5.00 -14.22 -12.93
N ALA A 131 -3.93 -14.55 -13.66
CA ALA A 131 -2.89 -15.47 -13.19
C ALA A 131 -2.04 -14.83 -12.07
N ASP A 132 -1.80 -13.52 -12.14
CA ASP A 132 -1.20 -12.73 -11.07
C ASP A 132 -2.28 -12.35 -10.05
N ARG A 133 -2.16 -12.84 -8.82
CA ARG A 133 -3.19 -12.66 -7.79
C ARG A 133 -2.67 -12.89 -6.38
N LEU A 134 -3.31 -12.22 -5.44
CA LEU A 134 -3.24 -12.54 -4.03
C LEU A 134 -4.29 -13.62 -3.72
N ILE A 135 -3.89 -14.70 -3.06
CA ILE A 135 -4.77 -15.75 -2.58
C ILE A 135 -4.80 -15.67 -1.05
N ILE A 136 -5.99 -15.55 -0.47
CA ILE A 136 -6.20 -15.58 0.97
C ILE A 136 -7.10 -16.78 1.29
N ALA A 137 -6.52 -17.80 1.91
CA ALA A 137 -7.26 -18.94 2.43
C ALA A 137 -7.63 -18.70 3.90
N PHE A 138 -8.92 -18.84 4.22
CA PHE A 138 -9.45 -18.71 5.57
C PHE A 138 -9.81 -20.08 6.13
N ASP A 139 -9.23 -20.40 7.29
CA ASP A 139 -9.55 -21.59 8.07
C ASP A 139 -10.21 -21.20 9.41
N LEU A 140 -11.11 -22.06 9.89
CA LEU A 140 -11.58 -21.98 11.28
C LEU A 140 -10.40 -22.28 12.22
N ALA A 141 -10.22 -21.46 13.25
CA ALA A 141 -9.14 -21.63 14.23
C ALA A 141 -9.71 -21.65 15.66
N PRO A 142 -10.29 -22.79 16.10
CA PRO A 142 -10.91 -22.88 17.43
C PRO A 142 -9.94 -22.63 18.58
N ASP A 143 -8.63 -22.81 18.35
CA ASP A 143 -7.55 -22.49 19.29
C ASP A 143 -7.45 -20.99 19.60
N LEU A 144 -7.97 -20.13 18.73
CA LEU A 144 -8.03 -18.67 18.94
C LEU A 144 -9.36 -18.21 19.56
N GLY A 145 -10.30 -19.13 19.81
CA GLY A 145 -11.65 -18.85 20.30
C GLY A 145 -12.74 -19.23 19.30
N PRO A 146 -14.03 -19.08 19.67
CA PRO A 146 -15.16 -19.53 18.86
C PRO A 146 -15.31 -18.77 17.53
N GLU A 147 -14.93 -17.48 17.51
CA GLU A 147 -14.92 -16.65 16.30
C GLU A 147 -13.55 -16.65 15.60
N GLY A 148 -12.59 -17.40 16.14
CA GLY A 148 -11.22 -17.47 15.66
C GLY A 148 -11.13 -17.96 14.22
N ARG A 149 -10.37 -17.23 13.41
CA ARG A 149 -9.98 -17.60 12.04
C ARG A 149 -8.47 -17.51 11.88
N ARG A 150 -7.97 -18.17 10.87
CA ARG A 150 -6.57 -18.07 10.44
C ARG A 150 -6.55 -17.79 8.96
N ALA A 151 -5.87 -16.72 8.58
CA ALA A 151 -5.67 -16.36 7.18
C ALA A 151 -4.28 -16.80 6.73
N ILE A 152 -4.22 -17.54 5.62
CA ILE A 152 -3.00 -17.87 4.90
C ILE A 152 -2.98 -17.08 3.60
N LEU A 153 -2.03 -16.16 3.50
CA LEU A 153 -1.79 -15.33 2.34
C LEU A 153 -0.71 -15.96 1.48
N SER A 154 -0.96 -16.08 0.18
CA SER A 154 0.02 -16.52 -0.81
C SER A 154 -0.16 -15.73 -2.10
N GLY A 155 0.89 -15.57 -2.88
CA GLY A 155 0.87 -14.80 -4.12
C GLY A 155 1.32 -15.63 -5.31
N SER A 156 0.79 -15.32 -6.47
CA SER A 156 1.37 -15.63 -7.78
C SER A 156 1.89 -14.35 -8.43
N GLY A 157 2.69 -14.44 -9.50
CA GLY A 157 3.15 -13.27 -10.25
C GLY A 157 3.84 -12.21 -9.37
N ALA A 158 3.47 -10.94 -9.56
CA ALA A 158 4.00 -9.81 -8.80
C ALA A 158 3.63 -9.88 -7.30
N PHE A 159 2.55 -10.58 -6.93
CA PHE A 159 2.17 -10.73 -5.51
C PHE A 159 3.18 -11.50 -4.67
N ILE A 160 4.07 -12.32 -5.27
CA ILE A 160 5.15 -12.98 -4.55
C ILE A 160 6.08 -11.92 -3.91
N GLU A 161 6.55 -10.97 -4.72
CA GLU A 161 7.43 -9.90 -4.25
C GLU A 161 6.67 -8.91 -3.35
N ARG A 162 5.42 -8.57 -3.68
CA ARG A 162 4.62 -7.67 -2.85
C ARG A 162 4.39 -8.23 -1.45
N LEU A 163 4.15 -9.54 -1.31
CA LEU A 163 4.00 -10.17 0.01
C LEU A 163 5.32 -10.23 0.80
N ASP A 164 6.46 -10.46 0.13
CA ASP A 164 7.78 -10.35 0.80
C ASP A 164 8.00 -8.93 1.34
N ARG A 165 7.72 -7.92 0.51
CA ARG A 165 7.85 -6.51 0.89
C ARG A 165 6.86 -6.11 1.98
N LEU A 166 5.62 -6.62 1.94
CA LEU A 166 4.65 -6.46 3.03
C LEU A 166 5.24 -6.99 4.34
N HIS A 167 5.72 -8.22 4.36
CA HIS A 167 6.32 -8.80 5.56
C HIS A 167 7.53 -8.00 6.07
N VAL A 168 8.41 -7.56 5.17
CA VAL A 168 9.56 -6.72 5.56
C VAL A 168 9.10 -5.36 6.11
N SER A 169 8.03 -4.76 5.56
CA SER A 169 7.48 -3.52 6.10
C SER A 169 7.01 -3.71 7.54
N GLU A 170 6.42 -4.86 7.89
CA GLU A 170 5.98 -5.15 9.25
C GLU A 170 7.15 -5.23 10.23
N LEU A 171 8.25 -5.87 9.81
CA LEU A 171 9.48 -5.90 10.61
C LEU A 171 10.09 -4.50 10.78
N LEU A 172 10.03 -3.67 9.73
CA LEU A 172 10.52 -2.29 9.75
C LEU A 172 9.67 -1.39 10.68
N ILE A 173 8.34 -1.55 10.65
CA ILE A 173 7.39 -0.86 11.52
C ILE A 173 7.62 -1.24 12.98
N GLU A 174 7.77 -2.53 13.29
CA GLU A 174 8.10 -2.99 14.65
C GLU A 174 9.43 -2.37 15.13
N ALA A 175 10.49 -2.44 14.30
CA ALA A 175 11.82 -1.92 14.63
C ALA A 175 11.86 -0.39 14.82
N SER A 176 10.95 0.35 14.19
CA SER A 176 10.80 1.81 14.35
C SER A 176 9.95 2.22 15.57
N GLY A 177 9.42 1.25 16.33
CA GLY A 177 8.58 1.51 17.50
C GLY A 177 7.13 1.85 17.15
N PHE A 178 6.66 1.52 15.94
CA PHE A 178 5.29 1.70 15.48
C PHE A 178 4.51 0.38 15.33
N GLY A 179 5.03 -0.74 15.87
CA GLY A 179 4.43 -2.07 15.75
C GLY A 179 2.97 -2.19 16.24
N ALA A 180 2.60 -1.41 17.25
CA ALA A 180 1.25 -1.37 17.81
C ALA A 180 0.34 -0.30 17.17
N ALA A 181 0.80 0.37 16.11
CA ALA A 181 0.07 1.47 15.50
C ALA A 181 -1.16 0.99 14.74
N GLU A 182 -2.25 1.75 14.82
CA GLU A 182 -3.38 1.62 13.91
C GLU A 182 -2.92 2.07 12.50
N ARG A 183 -3.25 1.29 11.47
CA ARG A 183 -3.00 1.68 10.08
C ARG A 183 -4.20 2.41 9.51
N ARG A 184 -3.95 3.58 8.94
CA ARG A 184 -4.92 4.28 8.11
C ARG A 184 -4.37 4.39 6.69
N TYR A 185 -5.16 3.91 5.75
CA TYR A 185 -4.84 4.03 4.34
C TYR A 185 -4.71 5.52 3.99
N MET A 186 -3.60 5.89 3.34
CA MET A 186 -3.39 7.26 2.86
C MET A 186 -3.51 7.27 1.35
N GLN A 187 -4.13 8.33 0.83
CA GLN A 187 -4.13 8.57 -0.60
C GLN A 187 -2.69 8.83 -1.06
N GLY A 188 -2.26 8.11 -2.10
CA GLY A 188 -1.00 8.37 -2.78
C GLY A 188 -1.01 9.68 -3.56
N ASP A 189 0.17 10.07 -4.03
CA ASP A 189 0.32 11.10 -5.06
C ASP A 189 0.07 10.49 -6.45
N ALA A 190 0.23 11.27 -7.53
CA ALA A 190 0.15 10.77 -8.91
C ALA A 190 1.35 9.87 -9.29
N SER A 191 1.91 9.13 -8.33
CA SER A 191 3.10 8.30 -8.48
C SER A 191 2.79 6.86 -8.06
N SER A 192 3.66 5.93 -8.46
CA SER A 192 3.63 4.51 -8.07
C SER A 192 3.90 4.24 -6.57
N ARG A 193 3.90 5.26 -5.71
CA ARG A 193 4.19 5.14 -4.28
C ARG A 193 2.87 5.02 -3.53
N SER A 194 2.79 4.08 -2.61
CA SER A 194 1.67 4.00 -1.68
C SER A 194 2.11 4.36 -0.27
N TYR A 195 1.15 4.85 0.51
CA TYR A 195 1.39 5.36 1.85
C TYR A 195 0.36 4.78 2.83
N ALA A 196 0.77 4.59 4.07
CA ALA A 196 -0.13 4.31 5.17
C ALA A 196 0.30 5.11 6.40
N ARG A 197 -0.65 5.78 7.05
CA ARG A 197 -0.40 6.46 8.32
C ARG A 197 -0.42 5.41 9.43
N LEU A 198 0.59 5.46 10.29
CA LEU A 198 0.76 4.65 11.49
C LEU A 198 0.41 5.53 12.67
N VAL A 199 -0.70 5.24 13.36
CA VAL A 199 -1.22 6.08 14.46
C VAL A 199 -1.01 5.38 15.80
N LEU A 200 -0.28 6.01 16.70
CA LEU A 200 -0.24 5.71 18.13
C LEU A 200 -0.99 6.82 18.91
N PRO A 201 -1.34 6.61 20.20
CA PRO A 201 -2.08 7.61 20.97
C PRO A 201 -1.43 8.99 21.07
N ASP A 202 -0.10 9.06 21.03
CA ASP A 202 0.71 10.27 21.27
C ASP A 202 1.52 10.74 20.06
N ARG A 203 1.63 9.92 19.01
CA ARG A 203 2.45 10.21 17.83
C ARG A 203 1.99 9.45 16.59
N SER A 204 2.42 9.90 15.43
CA SER A 204 2.21 9.19 14.17
C SER A 204 3.46 9.14 13.30
N ALA A 205 3.44 8.22 12.35
CA ALA A 205 4.42 8.10 11.28
C ALA A 205 3.72 7.76 9.97
N VAL A 206 4.46 7.80 8.87
CA VAL A 206 4.00 7.36 7.56
C VAL A 206 4.88 6.20 7.11
N LEU A 207 4.27 5.06 6.80
CA LEU A 207 4.88 4.03 5.97
C LEU A 207 4.85 4.51 4.52
N MET A 208 6.01 4.66 3.90
CA MET A 208 6.13 4.88 2.45
C MET A 208 6.56 3.57 1.79
N ASN A 209 5.77 3.12 0.83
CA ASN A 209 6.03 1.99 -0.04
C ASN A 209 6.33 2.50 -1.46
N ALA A 210 7.61 2.53 -1.82
CA ALA A 210 8.11 3.12 -3.05
C ALA A 210 9.06 2.14 -3.75
N PRO A 211 8.53 1.07 -4.39
CA PRO A 211 9.36 0.08 -5.09
C PRO A 211 10.23 0.76 -6.16
N ARG A 212 11.42 0.20 -6.41
CA ARG A 212 12.29 0.69 -7.48
C ARG A 212 11.53 0.66 -8.80
N ARG A 213 11.60 1.77 -9.54
CA ARG A 213 11.03 1.79 -10.90
C ARG A 213 12.03 1.15 -11.86
N PRO A 214 11.63 0.15 -12.66
CA PRO A 214 12.43 -0.23 -13.80
C PRO A 214 12.50 0.95 -14.76
N ASP A 215 13.65 1.10 -15.42
CA ASP A 215 13.82 2.07 -16.48
C ASP A 215 12.74 1.85 -17.56
N GLY A 216 11.98 2.89 -17.86
CA GLY A 216 11.05 2.87 -18.98
C GLY A 216 11.79 2.66 -20.31
N PRO A 217 11.08 2.32 -21.41
CA PRO A 217 11.74 2.19 -22.70
C PRO A 217 12.49 3.49 -23.05
N PRO A 218 13.64 3.40 -23.75
CA PRO A 218 14.41 4.59 -24.11
C PRO A 218 13.60 5.50 -25.02
N ILE A 219 13.37 6.74 -24.59
CA ILE A 219 12.52 7.71 -25.30
C ILE A 219 13.36 8.66 -26.14
N ARG A 220 14.55 9.06 -25.64
CA ARG A 220 15.43 9.99 -26.38
C ARG A 220 16.89 9.73 -26.06
N ARG A 221 17.76 9.71 -27.08
CA ARG A 221 19.20 9.43 -26.97
C ARG A 221 19.54 8.08 -26.30
N GLY A 222 18.66 7.08 -26.46
CA GLY A 222 18.85 5.78 -25.80
C GLY A 222 18.61 5.81 -24.28
N LEU A 223 18.10 6.92 -23.73
CA LEU A 223 17.80 7.06 -22.31
C LEU A 223 16.29 7.02 -22.04
N PRO A 224 15.86 6.38 -20.95
CA PRO A 224 14.50 6.46 -20.41
C PRO A 224 14.15 7.88 -19.98
N TYR A 225 12.84 8.20 -19.92
CA TYR A 225 12.37 9.50 -19.42
C TYR A 225 12.80 9.76 -17.97
N SER A 226 12.80 8.73 -17.11
CA SER A 226 13.28 8.82 -15.72
C SER A 226 14.67 9.43 -15.63
N ARG A 227 15.61 8.93 -16.44
CA ARG A 227 16.99 9.45 -16.49
C ARG A 227 17.12 10.81 -17.15
N LEU A 228 16.29 11.12 -18.16
CA LEU A 228 16.30 12.44 -18.81
C LEU A 228 15.76 13.55 -17.90
N ALA A 229 14.78 13.23 -17.06
CA ALA A 229 14.17 14.16 -16.10
C ALA A 229 14.80 14.11 -14.71
N HIS A 230 15.87 13.33 -14.52
CA HIS A 230 16.53 13.10 -13.22
C HIS A 230 15.55 12.70 -12.11
N LEU A 231 14.52 11.90 -12.46
CA LEU A 231 13.56 11.39 -11.49
C LEU A 231 14.24 10.35 -10.60
N ALA A 232 13.98 10.42 -9.30
CA ALA A 232 14.46 9.40 -8.36
C ALA A 232 13.85 8.03 -8.71
N GLU A 233 14.69 7.11 -9.16
CA GLU A 233 14.33 5.72 -9.50
C GLU A 233 14.07 4.86 -8.25
N ASP A 234 14.61 5.29 -7.11
CA ASP A 234 14.43 4.65 -5.82
C ASP A 234 14.40 5.65 -4.65
N VAL A 235 14.26 5.13 -3.43
CA VAL A 235 14.16 5.94 -2.21
C VAL A 235 15.49 6.53 -1.75
N ARG A 236 16.64 6.18 -2.35
CA ARG A 236 17.96 6.62 -1.89
C ARG A 236 18.11 8.13 -2.01
N ALA A 237 17.68 8.71 -3.13
CA ALA A 237 17.69 10.16 -3.34
C ALA A 237 16.81 10.88 -2.30
N PHE A 238 15.62 10.33 -2.01
CA PHE A 238 14.72 10.89 -1.00
C PHE A 238 15.36 10.90 0.39
N VAL A 239 15.93 9.76 0.81
CA VAL A 239 16.59 9.63 2.12
C VAL A 239 17.82 10.54 2.21
N ALA A 240 18.62 10.61 1.15
CA ALA A 240 19.78 11.50 1.06
C ALA A 240 19.37 12.97 1.24
N MET A 241 18.36 13.43 0.51
CA MET A 241 17.86 14.81 0.60
C MET A 241 17.29 15.12 1.98
N ALA A 242 16.47 14.23 2.55
CA ALA A 242 15.89 14.42 3.87
C ALA A 242 16.98 14.55 4.95
N ARG A 243 17.97 13.65 4.95
CA ARG A 243 19.10 13.70 5.89
C ARG A 243 19.98 14.93 5.66
N GLY A 244 20.27 15.27 4.40
CA GLY A 244 21.08 16.43 4.02
C GLY A 244 20.47 17.75 4.46
N LEU A 245 19.18 17.97 4.20
CA LEU A 245 18.46 19.17 4.63
C LEU A 245 18.46 19.32 6.15
N ARG A 246 18.18 18.24 6.88
CA ARG A 246 18.23 18.24 8.35
C ARG A 246 19.61 18.52 8.92
N ALA A 247 20.67 17.98 8.29
CA ALA A 247 22.05 18.25 8.70
C ALA A 247 22.43 19.74 8.56
N GLN A 248 21.76 20.46 7.64
CA GLN A 248 21.89 21.90 7.44
C GLN A 248 20.87 22.73 8.26
N GLY A 249 20.11 22.08 9.16
CA GLY A 249 19.16 22.75 10.05
C GLY A 249 17.79 23.05 9.42
N PHE A 250 17.51 22.57 8.22
CA PHE A 250 16.20 22.72 7.59
C PHE A 250 15.21 21.63 8.05
N SER A 251 13.92 21.98 8.04
CA SER A 251 12.85 21.01 8.24
C SER A 251 12.73 20.08 7.05
N ALA A 252 12.85 18.78 7.30
CA ALA A 252 12.53 17.70 6.36
C ALA A 252 12.16 16.44 7.18
N PRO A 253 11.39 15.49 6.61
CA PRO A 253 10.93 14.33 7.36
C PRO A 253 12.07 13.57 8.03
N GLN A 254 11.95 13.30 9.32
CA GLN A 254 12.82 12.34 9.98
C GLN A 254 12.59 10.94 9.38
N ILE A 255 13.68 10.22 9.10
CA ILE A 255 13.63 8.82 8.66
C ILE A 255 13.81 7.93 9.89
N TYR A 256 12.73 7.35 10.40
CA TYR A 256 12.77 6.46 11.56
C TYR A 256 13.38 5.11 11.21
N ALA A 257 13.04 4.56 10.04
CA ALA A 257 13.60 3.31 9.54
C ALA A 257 13.55 3.26 8.01
N ALA A 258 14.44 2.48 7.39
CA ALA A 258 14.53 2.34 5.93
C ALA A 258 15.06 0.96 5.51
N ASP A 259 14.39 0.35 4.52
CA ASP A 259 14.95 -0.68 3.64
C ASP A 259 15.06 -0.07 2.23
N LEU A 260 16.28 0.33 1.86
CA LEU A 260 16.55 1.06 0.62
C LEU A 260 16.46 0.18 -0.62
N ASP A 261 16.65 -1.12 -0.47
CA ASP A 261 16.65 -2.05 -1.60
C ASP A 261 15.23 -2.48 -1.97
N ARG A 262 14.36 -2.63 -0.96
CA ARG A 262 12.92 -2.86 -1.16
C ARG A 262 12.10 -1.59 -1.29
N GLY A 263 12.70 -0.41 -1.10
CA GLY A 263 12.01 0.87 -1.23
C GLY A 263 10.94 1.07 -0.16
N LEU A 264 11.26 0.75 1.10
CA LEU A 264 10.35 0.88 2.25
C LEU A 264 10.93 1.87 3.25
N LEU A 265 10.15 2.86 3.67
CA LEU A 265 10.56 3.82 4.70
C LEU A 265 9.47 3.95 5.76
N VAL A 266 9.87 4.14 7.02
CA VAL A 266 9.01 4.67 8.07
C VAL A 266 9.51 6.08 8.38
N ILE A 267 8.69 7.08 8.10
CA ILE A 267 9.07 8.50 8.16
C ILE A 267 8.15 9.29 9.10
N GLU A 268 8.62 10.45 9.53
CA GLU A 268 7.84 11.44 10.28
C GLU A 268 6.56 11.81 9.55
N ASP A 269 5.47 11.85 10.29
CA ASP A 269 4.18 12.38 9.82
C ASP A 269 4.14 13.88 10.09
N LEU A 270 4.18 14.68 9.02
CA LEU A 270 4.13 16.14 9.11
C LEU A 270 2.70 16.69 9.31
N GLY A 271 1.71 15.80 9.44
CA GLY A 271 0.31 16.14 9.65
C GLY A 271 -0.44 16.52 8.37
N ASP A 272 -1.70 16.96 8.53
CA ASP A 272 -2.63 17.19 7.43
C ASP A 272 -2.70 18.65 6.96
N GLY A 273 -1.84 19.52 7.50
CA GLY A 273 -1.85 20.94 7.17
C GLY A 273 -1.38 21.21 5.74
N GLY A 274 -2.28 21.65 4.86
CA GLY A 274 -1.96 22.06 3.48
C GLY A 274 -1.43 23.49 3.34
N VAL A 275 -1.16 23.94 2.12
CA VAL A 275 -0.75 25.34 1.84
C VAL A 275 -1.92 26.23 1.45
N LEU A 276 -3.14 25.68 1.38
CA LEU A 276 -4.37 26.39 1.03
C LEU A 276 -5.37 26.31 2.20
N GLU A 277 -6.24 27.31 2.31
CA GLU A 277 -7.35 27.35 3.27
C GLU A 277 -8.63 27.93 2.66
N GLY A 278 -9.77 27.69 3.31
CA GLY A 278 -11.07 28.27 2.90
C GLY A 278 -11.78 27.57 1.73
N HIS A 279 -12.98 28.08 1.42
CA HIS A 279 -13.81 27.67 0.29
C HIS A 279 -14.39 28.93 -0.39
N PRO A 280 -13.88 29.33 -1.58
CA PRO A 280 -12.91 28.63 -2.42
C PRO A 280 -11.50 28.58 -1.80
N PRO A 281 -10.63 27.64 -2.23
CA PRO A 281 -9.27 27.50 -1.67
C PRO A 281 -8.39 28.71 -2.00
N GLU A 282 -7.80 29.33 -0.98
CA GLU A 282 -6.87 30.45 -1.10
C GLU A 282 -5.50 30.13 -0.47
N PRO A 283 -4.39 30.68 -0.99
CA PRO A 283 -3.05 30.47 -0.42
C PRO A 283 -2.92 30.99 1.02
N ILE A 284 -2.38 30.14 1.91
CA ILE A 284 -2.02 30.55 3.27
C ILE A 284 -0.73 31.36 3.21
N LYS A 285 -0.87 32.69 3.11
CA LYS A 285 0.26 33.62 2.86
C LYS A 285 1.48 33.36 3.74
N ALA A 286 1.28 33.16 5.04
CA ALA A 286 2.37 32.92 5.99
C ALA A 286 3.20 31.66 5.63
N ARG A 287 2.59 30.60 5.11
CA ARG A 287 3.30 29.38 4.70
C ARG A 287 4.14 29.62 3.43
N TYR A 288 3.63 30.43 2.51
CA TYR A 288 4.38 30.81 1.30
C TYR A 288 5.55 31.75 1.60
N GLU A 289 5.38 32.69 2.55
CA GLU A 289 6.48 33.54 3.02
C GLU A 289 7.61 32.71 3.62
N VAL A 290 7.30 31.77 4.52
CA VAL A 290 8.28 30.83 5.08
C VAL A 290 8.95 29.98 4.00
N ALA A 291 8.19 29.49 3.00
CA ALA A 291 8.77 28.72 1.90
C ALA A 291 9.78 29.55 1.07
N ALA A 292 9.47 30.82 0.81
CA ALA A 292 10.39 31.74 0.13
C ALA A 292 11.65 32.01 0.96
N GLU A 293 11.52 32.18 2.28
CA GLU A 293 12.65 32.32 3.20
C GLU A 293 13.55 31.09 3.21
N VAL A 294 12.99 29.88 3.21
CA VAL A 294 13.74 28.62 3.12
C VAL A 294 14.53 28.57 1.80
N LEU A 295 13.92 28.94 0.68
CA LEU A 295 14.61 28.98 -0.62
C LEU A 295 15.77 29.99 -0.63
N ALA A 296 15.56 31.18 -0.06
CA ALA A 296 16.60 32.19 0.06
C ALA A 296 17.75 31.72 0.96
N ALA A 297 17.42 31.09 2.10
CA ALA A 297 18.41 30.52 3.02
C ALA A 297 19.22 29.39 2.37
N LEU A 298 18.59 28.51 1.57
CA LEU A 298 19.28 27.47 0.81
C LEU A 298 20.26 28.06 -0.21
N HIS A 299 19.86 29.11 -0.95
CA HIS A 299 20.73 29.78 -1.92
C HIS A 299 21.93 30.49 -1.30
N ALA A 300 21.80 30.92 -0.04
CA ALA A 300 22.90 31.56 0.69
C ALA A 300 23.94 30.56 1.21
N GLN A 301 23.65 29.25 1.19
CA GLN A 301 24.54 28.22 1.71
C GLN A 301 25.39 27.58 0.60
N SER A 302 26.61 27.17 0.98
CA SER A 302 27.38 26.22 0.17
C SER A 302 26.85 24.81 0.39
N LEU A 303 26.10 24.31 -0.59
CA LEU A 303 25.48 22.99 -0.50
C LEU A 303 26.47 21.88 -0.87
N PRO A 304 26.49 20.76 -0.15
CA PRO A 304 27.38 19.65 -0.45
C PRO A 304 26.96 18.97 -1.75
N HIS A 305 27.94 18.54 -2.55
CA HIS A 305 27.69 17.75 -3.77
C HIS A 305 27.42 16.26 -3.46
N VAL A 306 27.75 15.81 -2.25
CA VAL A 306 27.59 14.42 -1.80
C VAL A 306 26.80 14.43 -0.49
N LEU A 307 25.74 13.62 -0.44
CA LEU A 307 24.88 13.46 0.71
C LEU A 307 25.02 12.06 1.29
N HIS A 308 25.18 11.96 2.61
CA HIS A 308 25.29 10.68 3.29
C HIS A 308 23.91 10.02 3.46
N ILE A 309 23.79 8.78 3.00
CA ILE A 309 22.60 7.96 3.23
C ILE A 309 22.83 7.08 4.46
N ALA A 310 23.76 6.15 4.41
CA ALA A 310 24.03 5.17 5.47
C ALA A 310 25.55 4.95 5.56
N PRO A 311 26.08 4.21 6.57
CA PRO A 311 27.50 3.88 6.58
C PRO A 311 27.92 3.27 5.23
N GLN A 312 28.93 3.88 4.59
CA GLN A 312 29.45 3.48 3.28
C GLN A 312 28.47 3.62 2.10
N SER A 313 27.35 4.36 2.26
CA SER A 313 26.40 4.65 1.20
C SER A 313 26.20 6.14 1.07
N ASP A 314 26.70 6.70 -0.02
CA ASP A 314 26.59 8.12 -0.36
C ASP A 314 25.72 8.32 -1.60
N TYR A 315 25.16 9.51 -1.74
CA TYR A 315 24.41 9.96 -2.89
C TYR A 315 25.07 11.20 -3.49
N VAL A 316 25.47 11.10 -4.76
CA VAL A 316 26.02 12.23 -5.50
C VAL A 316 24.86 13.00 -6.10
N LEU A 317 24.73 14.28 -5.76
CA LEU A 317 23.70 15.13 -6.33
C LEU A 317 23.92 15.25 -7.85
N PRO A 318 22.86 15.09 -8.67
CA PRO A 318 22.98 15.32 -10.10
C PRO A 318 23.28 16.80 -10.37
N VAL A 319 24.17 17.03 -11.34
CA VAL A 319 24.47 18.39 -11.82
C VAL A 319 23.40 18.78 -12.82
N TYR A 320 22.58 19.77 -12.46
CA TYR A 320 21.67 20.41 -13.38
C TYR A 320 22.43 21.54 -14.08
N GLY A 321 22.66 21.38 -15.40
CA GLY A 321 23.34 22.35 -16.25
C GLY A 321 22.41 22.98 -17.27
#